data_AF-A0A7K7RFX8-F1
#
_entry.id   AF-A0A7K7RFX8-F1
#
_cell.length_a   1.000
_cell.length_b   1.000
_cell.length_c   1.000
_cell.angle_alpha   90.00
_cell.angle_beta   90.00
_cell.angle_gamma   90.00
#
_symmetry.space_group_name_H-M   'P 1'
#
loop_
_entity.id
_entity.type
_entity.pdbx_description
1 polymer ?
#
loop_
_entity_poly.entity_id
_entity_poly.type
_entity_poly.pdbx_seq_one_letter_code
_entity_poly.pdbx_strand_id
1 'polypeptide(L)'
;NLKRAKKGDLKVSVHHMEIERIRFVLSSYLRCRLVKIEKFFPHILEKEKSRAEGEPSILSPEEFAFAKEYMANTEAYLKNVALKHMPPNLQKVSLLKSVPKPNLDSFVFLRVLERQENILVEPETDEQREYAIDLEEGSQHLIRYRTVAPLVASGAVQLI
;
A
#
# COMPACT_ATOMS: atom_id res chain seq x y z
N ASN A 1 -6.09 10.54 -34.90
CA ASN A 1 -5.66 11.95 -34.86
C ASN A 1 -4.15 12.16 -34.99
N LEU A 2 -3.28 11.57 -34.15
CA LEU A 2 -1.81 11.73 -34.26
C LEU A 2 -1.16 11.21 -35.57
N LYS A 3 -1.73 10.17 -36.19
CA LYS A 3 -1.20 9.59 -37.45
C LYS A 3 -1.23 10.53 -38.66
N ARG A 4 -1.95 11.67 -38.58
CA ARG A 4 -2.09 12.66 -39.66
C ARG A 4 -1.30 13.96 -39.41
N ALA A 5 -0.61 14.08 -38.27
CA ALA A 5 0.11 15.30 -37.90
C ALA A 5 1.49 15.36 -38.60
N LYS A 6 1.87 16.55 -39.09
CA LYS A 6 3.18 16.77 -39.74
C LYS A 6 4.30 16.78 -38.69
N LYS A 7 5.52 16.36 -39.07
CA LYS A 7 6.72 16.48 -38.21
C LYS A 7 6.91 17.97 -37.84
N GLY A 8 7.01 18.25 -36.54
CA GLY A 8 7.14 19.62 -36.01
C GLY A 8 5.82 20.29 -35.60
N ASP A 9 4.68 19.63 -35.74
CA ASP A 9 3.40 20.16 -35.26
C ASP A 9 3.36 20.22 -33.72
N LEU A 10 3.03 21.40 -33.17
CA LEU A 10 2.87 21.63 -31.73
C LEU A 10 1.92 20.60 -31.10
N LYS A 11 0.90 20.13 -31.83
CA LYS A 11 -0.03 19.10 -31.35
C LYS A 11 0.68 17.80 -30.96
N VAL A 12 1.71 17.40 -31.70
CA VAL A 12 2.50 16.20 -31.38
C VAL A 12 3.28 16.42 -30.08
N SER A 13 3.87 17.60 -29.92
CA SER A 13 4.63 17.95 -28.71
C SER A 13 3.73 18.00 -27.46
N VAL A 14 2.54 18.60 -27.54
CA VAL A 14 1.57 18.64 -26.44
C VAL A 14 1.09 17.23 -26.07
N HIS A 15 0.80 16.37 -27.05
CA HIS A 15 0.46 14.97 -26.77
C HIS A 15 1.62 14.22 -26.11
N HIS A 16 2.85 14.44 -26.55
CA HIS A 16 4.02 13.81 -25.94
C HIS A 16 4.20 14.27 -24.48
N MET A 17 4.07 15.57 -24.21
CA MET A 17 4.12 16.10 -22.84
C MET A 17 3.09 15.44 -21.92
N GLU A 18 1.85 15.26 -22.39
CA GLU A 18 0.81 14.61 -21.58
C GLU A 18 1.08 13.12 -21.36
N ILE A 19 1.61 12.41 -22.37
CA ILE A 19 2.04 11.01 -22.20
C ILE A 19 3.13 10.90 -21.14
N GLU A 20 4.10 11.82 -21.11
CA GLU A 20 5.15 11.82 -20.10
C GLU A 20 4.59 12.10 -18.69
N ARG A 21 3.61 12.99 -18.55
CA ARG A 21 2.93 13.25 -17.27
C ARG A 21 2.20 12.00 -16.75
N ILE A 22 1.44 11.32 -17.62
CA ILE A 22 0.74 10.07 -17.27
C ILE A 22 1.75 8.98 -16.90
N ARG A 23 2.82 8.82 -17.69
CA ARG A 23 3.89 7.85 -17.42
C ARG A 23 4.51 8.12 -16.06
N PHE A 24 4.81 9.36 -15.72
CA PHE A 24 5.39 9.72 -14.44
C PHE A 24 4.49 9.30 -13.28
N VAL A 25 3.19 9.61 -13.32
CA VAL A 25 2.24 9.24 -12.27
C VAL A 25 2.16 7.72 -12.13
N LEU A 26 2.03 7.00 -13.24
CA LEU A 26 1.96 5.54 -13.24
C LEU A 26 3.25 4.90 -12.68
N SER A 27 4.42 5.33 -13.14
CA SER A 27 5.70 4.82 -12.65
C SER A 27 5.93 5.17 -11.19
N SER A 28 5.46 6.32 -10.71
CA SER A 28 5.52 6.69 -9.28
C SER A 28 4.64 5.77 -8.45
N TYR A 29 3.40 5.53 -8.89
CA TYR A 29 2.45 4.64 -8.23
C TYR A 29 3.00 3.20 -8.12
N LEU A 30 3.49 2.64 -9.23
CA LEU A 30 4.05 1.29 -9.25
C LEU A 30 5.31 1.16 -8.37
N ARG A 31 6.22 2.15 -8.41
CA ARG A 31 7.40 2.16 -7.52
C ARG A 31 6.99 2.20 -6.04
N CYS A 32 6.00 3.03 -5.69
CA CYS A 32 5.50 3.11 -4.31
C CYS A 32 4.94 1.76 -3.84
N ARG A 33 4.19 1.05 -4.70
CA ARG A 33 3.68 -0.29 -4.40
C ARG A 33 4.80 -1.30 -4.20
N LEU A 34 5.80 -1.34 -5.08
CA LEU A 34 6.94 -2.23 -4.96
C LEU A 34 7.71 -2.00 -3.65
N VAL A 35 7.95 -0.75 -3.25
CA VAL A 35 8.59 -0.42 -1.96
C VAL A 35 7.78 -0.97 -0.78
N LYS A 36 6.45 -0.89 -0.82
CA LYS A 36 5.60 -1.49 0.22
C LYS A 36 5.68 -3.02 0.21
N ILE A 37 5.71 -3.63 -0.97
CA ILE A 37 5.85 -5.08 -1.13
C ILE A 37 7.19 -5.55 -0.55
N GLU A 38 8.31 -4.94 -0.94
CA GLU A 38 9.65 -5.27 -0.41
C GLU A 38 9.76 -5.05 1.10
N LYS A 39 9.08 -4.04 1.64
CA LYS A 39 9.13 -3.75 3.08
C LYS A 39 8.31 -4.75 3.91
N PHE A 40 7.20 -5.26 3.37
CA PHE A 40 6.21 -6.04 4.12
C PHE A 40 5.89 -7.41 3.49
N PHE A 41 6.78 -7.94 2.66
CA PHE A 41 6.54 -9.12 1.82
C PHE A 41 5.96 -10.34 2.57
N PRO A 42 6.42 -10.74 3.78
CA PRO A 42 5.86 -11.93 4.43
C PRO A 42 4.40 -11.70 4.85
N HIS A 43 4.08 -10.49 5.33
CA HIS A 43 2.75 -10.13 5.80
C HIS A 43 1.76 -10.00 4.64
N ILE A 44 2.22 -9.47 3.51
CA ILE A 44 1.41 -9.34 2.31
C ILE A 44 1.09 -10.72 1.73
N LEU A 45 2.08 -11.60 1.62
CA LEU A 45 1.88 -12.97 1.13
C LEU A 45 0.97 -13.78 2.06
N GLU A 46 1.12 -13.63 3.37
CA GLU A 46 0.24 -14.29 4.34
C GLU A 46 -1.20 -13.78 4.22
N LYS A 47 -1.39 -12.46 4.09
CA LYS A 47 -2.72 -11.86 3.90
C LYS A 47 -3.39 -12.33 2.60
N GLU A 48 -2.63 -12.42 1.52
CA GLU A 48 -3.13 -12.91 0.23
C GLU A 48 -3.49 -14.40 0.29
N LYS A 49 -2.75 -15.19 1.08
CA LYS A 49 -3.03 -16.62 1.32
C LYS A 49 -4.26 -16.84 2.21
N SER A 50 -4.48 -15.99 3.22
CA SER A 50 -5.61 -16.06 4.13
C SER A 50 -6.87 -15.37 3.62
N ARG A 51 -6.86 -14.88 2.37
CA ARG A 51 -7.97 -14.16 1.75
C ARG A 51 -9.19 -15.07 1.58
N ALA A 52 -10.37 -14.56 1.90
CA ALA A 52 -11.62 -15.29 1.66
C ALA A 52 -11.94 -15.38 0.15
N GLU A 53 -12.64 -16.45 -0.25
CA GLU A 53 -13.06 -16.64 -1.63
C GLU A 53 -14.10 -15.56 -2.00
N GLY A 54 -13.75 -14.70 -2.97
CA GLY A 54 -14.60 -13.57 -3.42
C GLY A 54 -14.11 -12.19 -2.99
N GLU A 55 -13.13 -12.07 -2.09
CA GLU A 55 -12.50 -10.78 -1.79
C GLU A 55 -11.55 -10.35 -2.92
N PRO A 56 -11.50 -9.05 -3.26
CA PRO A 56 -10.59 -8.55 -4.28
C PRO A 56 -9.13 -8.75 -3.87
N SER A 57 -8.30 -9.19 -4.81
CA SER A 57 -6.84 -9.24 -4.62
C SER A 57 -6.27 -7.86 -4.38
N ILE A 58 -5.36 -7.75 -3.42
CA ILE A 58 -4.61 -6.50 -3.17
C ILE A 58 -3.35 -6.39 -4.03
N LEU A 59 -2.96 -7.48 -4.70
CA LEU A 59 -1.80 -7.58 -5.59
C LEU A 59 -2.22 -7.92 -7.03
N SER A 60 -1.50 -7.36 -8.00
CA SER A 60 -1.54 -7.89 -9.36
C SER A 60 -0.86 -9.27 -9.44
N PRO A 61 -1.12 -10.07 -10.48
CA PRO A 61 -0.45 -11.36 -10.66
C PRO A 61 1.09 -11.24 -10.69
N GLU A 62 1.61 -10.18 -11.32
CA GLU A 62 3.04 -9.90 -11.44
C GLU A 62 3.64 -9.50 -10.09
N GLU A 63 2.93 -8.67 -9.32
CA GLU A 63 3.35 -8.29 -7.96
C GLU A 63 3.38 -9.47 -7.01
N PHE A 64 2.41 -10.38 -7.15
CA PHE A 64 2.37 -11.61 -6.36
C PHE A 64 3.52 -12.56 -6.70
N ALA A 65 3.83 -12.72 -7.99
CA ALA A 65 5.00 -13.47 -8.44
C ALA A 65 6.29 -12.85 -7.89
N PHE A 66 6.46 -11.52 -8.03
CA PHE A 66 7.59 -10.78 -7.51
C PHE A 66 7.75 -10.96 -5.99
N ALA A 67 6.68 -10.84 -5.21
CA ALA A 67 6.72 -11.01 -3.76
C ALA A 67 7.17 -12.42 -3.35
N LYS A 68 6.72 -13.46 -4.06
CA LYS A 68 7.13 -14.86 -3.83
C LYS A 68 8.61 -15.06 -4.13
N GLU A 69 9.07 -14.57 -5.28
CA GLU A 69 10.48 -14.65 -5.67
C GLU A 69 11.37 -13.91 -4.67
N TYR A 70 10.96 -12.72 -4.24
CA TYR A 70 11.67 -11.92 -3.25
C TYR A 70 11.79 -12.65 -1.90
N MET A 71 10.71 -13.29 -1.43
CA MET A 71 10.73 -14.10 -0.22
C MET A 71 11.72 -15.27 -0.34
N ALA A 72 11.61 -16.04 -1.42
CA ALA A 72 12.48 -17.20 -1.66
C ALA A 72 13.97 -16.80 -1.77
N ASN A 73 14.25 -15.69 -2.46
CA ASN A 73 15.61 -15.17 -2.61
C ASN A 73 16.18 -14.72 -1.26
N THR A 74 15.39 -14.01 -0.45
CA THR A 74 15.81 -13.55 0.88
C THR A 74 16.10 -14.73 1.81
N GLU A 75 15.24 -15.75 1.83
CA GLU A 75 15.46 -16.97 2.62
C GLU A 75 16.72 -17.72 2.18
N ALA A 76 16.90 -17.90 0.86
CA ALA A 76 18.07 -18.57 0.31
C ALA A 76 19.36 -17.82 0.64
N TYR A 77 19.36 -16.49 0.50
CA TYR A 77 20.50 -15.64 0.82
C TYR A 77 20.89 -15.75 2.30
N LEU A 78 19.94 -15.54 3.22
CA LEU A 78 20.18 -15.62 4.66
C LEU A 78 20.68 -17.02 5.06
N LYS A 79 20.09 -18.07 4.49
CA LYS A 79 20.52 -19.45 4.72
C LYS A 79 21.96 -19.67 4.29
N ASN A 80 22.31 -19.19 3.09
CA ASN A 80 23.62 -19.42 2.49
C ASN A 80 24.74 -18.62 3.14
N VAL A 81 24.47 -17.39 3.57
CA VAL A 81 25.48 -16.50 4.15
C VAL A 81 25.70 -16.77 5.63
N ALA A 82 24.63 -17.00 6.40
CA ALA A 82 24.73 -17.07 7.86
C ALA A 82 24.03 -18.28 8.49
N LEU A 83 22.77 -18.54 8.17
CA LEU A 83 21.97 -19.45 9.00
C LEU A 83 22.47 -20.90 8.97
N LYS A 84 23.05 -21.38 7.86
CA LYS A 84 23.65 -22.72 7.79
C LYS A 84 24.87 -22.90 8.69
N HIS A 85 25.50 -21.80 9.10
CA HIS A 85 26.68 -21.78 9.96
C HIS A 85 26.33 -21.59 11.45
N MET A 86 25.06 -21.34 11.77
CA MET A 86 24.58 -21.22 13.15
C MET A 86 24.42 -22.59 13.81
N PRO A 87 24.41 -22.66 15.16
CA PRO A 87 24.05 -23.88 15.87
C PRO A 87 22.70 -24.46 15.40
N PRO A 88 22.49 -25.79 15.44
CA PRO A 88 21.30 -26.44 14.86
C PRO A 88 19.95 -25.84 15.25
N ASN A 89 19.82 -25.36 16.49
CA ASN A 89 18.59 -24.79 17.02
C ASN A 89 18.31 -23.34 16.55
N LEU A 90 19.27 -22.69 15.90
CA LEU A 90 19.21 -21.28 15.47
C LEU A 90 19.27 -21.10 13.95
N GLN A 91 19.27 -22.18 13.16
CA GLN A 91 19.38 -22.11 11.70
C GLN A 91 18.06 -21.72 11.00
N LYS A 92 16.95 -21.67 11.74
CA LYS A 92 15.62 -21.30 11.19
C LYS A 92 15.21 -19.93 11.71
N VAL A 93 14.92 -19.01 10.80
CA VAL A 93 14.39 -17.67 11.11
C VAL A 93 13.00 -17.53 10.50
N SER A 94 12.02 -17.12 11.31
CA SER A 94 10.69 -16.79 10.82
C SER A 94 10.66 -15.35 10.32
N LEU A 95 10.62 -15.17 9.00
CA LEU A 95 10.54 -13.84 8.38
C LEU A 95 9.26 -13.12 8.77
N LEU A 96 8.14 -13.83 8.97
CA LEU A 96 6.88 -13.25 9.43
C LEU A 96 7.00 -12.61 10.82
N LYS A 97 7.87 -13.13 11.70
CA LYS A 97 8.13 -12.52 13.02
C LYS A 97 9.22 -11.46 12.97
N SER A 98 10.15 -11.57 12.03
CA SER A 98 11.35 -10.72 11.96
C SER A 98 11.10 -9.43 11.18
N VAL A 99 10.24 -9.48 10.15
CA VAL A 99 9.86 -8.30 9.36
C VAL A 99 8.76 -7.53 10.11
N PRO A 100 8.89 -6.21 10.29
CA PRO A 100 7.85 -5.40 10.92
C PRO A 100 6.53 -5.45 10.15
N LYS A 101 5.40 -5.37 10.87
CA LYS A 101 4.07 -5.23 10.26
C LYS A 101 3.80 -3.78 9.81
N PRO A 102 2.92 -3.56 8.82
CA PRO A 102 2.40 -2.23 8.54
C PRO A 102 1.75 -1.61 9.77
N ASN A 103 2.14 -0.39 10.13
CA ASN A 103 1.55 0.33 11.27
C ASN A 103 0.23 0.99 10.85
N LEU A 104 -0.89 0.34 11.19
CA LEU A 104 -2.23 0.86 10.90
C LEU A 104 -2.63 2.03 11.81
N ASP A 105 -1.94 2.25 12.93
CA ASP A 105 -2.20 3.34 13.86
C ASP A 105 -1.46 4.63 13.49
N SER A 106 -0.83 4.67 12.32
CA SER A 106 -0.20 5.88 11.78
C SER A 106 -1.26 6.94 11.50
N PHE A 107 -1.01 8.18 11.93
CA PHE A 107 -1.86 9.32 11.61
C PHE A 107 -1.70 9.74 10.16
N VAL A 108 -2.82 10.07 9.52
CA VAL A 108 -2.90 10.51 8.14
C VAL A 108 -3.79 11.73 8.02
N PHE A 109 -3.44 12.64 7.11
CA PHE A 109 -4.35 13.69 6.67
C PHE A 109 -5.28 13.14 5.60
N LEU A 110 -6.55 13.50 5.69
CA LEU A 110 -7.54 13.13 4.70
C LEU A 110 -8.45 14.31 4.37
N ARG A 111 -9.02 14.25 3.17
CA ARG A 111 -10.13 15.07 2.71
C ARG A 111 -11.34 14.17 2.47
N VAL A 112 -12.49 14.59 3.00
CA VAL A 112 -13.76 13.87 2.84
C VAL A 112 -14.36 14.20 1.47
N LEU A 113 -14.69 13.18 0.70
CA LEU A 113 -15.33 13.31 -0.62
C LEU A 113 -16.83 13.00 -0.56
N GLU A 114 -17.24 12.15 0.38
CA GLU A 114 -18.64 11.80 0.64
C GLU A 114 -18.90 11.87 2.14
N ARG A 115 -20.03 12.45 2.55
CA ARG A 115 -20.42 12.55 3.96
C ARG A 115 -20.47 11.15 4.60
N GLN A 116 -19.83 11.01 5.77
CA GLN A 116 -19.86 9.78 6.58
C GLN A 116 -20.22 10.13 8.02
N GLU A 117 -21.09 9.35 8.64
CA GLU A 117 -21.57 9.62 10.00
C GLU A 117 -21.11 8.53 10.96
N ASN A 118 -21.03 8.88 12.25
CA ASN A 118 -20.75 7.96 13.35
C ASN A 118 -19.41 7.20 13.21
N ILE A 119 -18.35 7.88 12.75
CA ILE A 119 -17.01 7.29 12.66
C ILE A 119 -16.43 7.19 14.07
N LEU A 120 -16.22 5.95 14.53
CA LEU A 120 -15.71 5.64 15.86
C LEU A 120 -14.21 5.90 15.95
N VAL A 121 -13.84 6.91 16.74
CA VAL A 121 -12.44 7.26 17.00
C VAL A 121 -12.00 6.55 18.27
N GLU A 122 -11.07 5.60 18.11
CA GLU A 122 -10.44 4.93 19.24
C GLU A 122 -9.55 5.93 20.01
N PRO A 123 -9.64 5.96 21.34
CA PRO A 123 -8.87 6.88 22.16
C PRO A 123 -7.37 6.67 22.05
N GLU A 124 -6.59 7.72 22.35
CA GLU A 124 -5.13 7.60 22.34
C GLU A 124 -4.55 6.93 23.58
N THR A 125 -5.27 7.06 24.69
CA THR A 125 -4.91 6.57 26.02
C THR A 125 -6.17 6.02 26.70
N ASP A 126 -6.00 5.10 27.66
CA ASP A 126 -7.11 4.50 28.41
C ASP A 126 -7.96 5.53 29.19
N GLU A 127 -7.49 6.76 29.32
CA GLU A 127 -8.20 7.86 29.99
C GLU A 127 -9.22 8.56 29.08
N GLN A 128 -9.10 8.42 27.75
CA GLN A 128 -10.02 8.99 26.79
C GLN A 128 -11.13 7.99 26.46
N ARG A 129 -12.37 8.46 26.38
CA ARG A 129 -13.50 7.64 25.93
C ARG A 129 -13.53 7.59 24.41
N GLU A 130 -13.96 6.46 23.87
CA GLU A 130 -14.38 6.36 22.48
C GLU A 130 -15.43 7.44 22.19
N TYR A 131 -15.23 8.17 21.10
CA TYR A 131 -16.19 9.15 20.62
C TYR A 131 -16.42 8.98 19.13
N ALA A 132 -17.63 9.28 18.69
CA ALA A 132 -17.99 9.28 17.28
C ALA A 132 -17.80 10.69 16.71
N ILE A 133 -17.29 10.76 15.48
CA ILE A 133 -17.25 12.00 14.69
C ILE A 133 -18.03 11.83 13.40
N ASP A 134 -18.61 12.93 12.94
CA ASP A 134 -19.20 13.03 11.61
C ASP A 134 -18.20 13.71 10.67
N LEU A 135 -17.98 13.09 9.51
CA LEU A 135 -17.10 13.56 8.47
C LEU A 135 -17.93 14.26 7.40
N GLU A 136 -17.89 15.59 7.41
CA GLU A 136 -18.59 16.43 6.44
C GLU A 136 -17.87 16.48 5.09
N GLU A 137 -18.62 16.50 3.99
CA GLU A 137 -18.06 16.62 2.65
C GLU A 137 -17.17 17.87 2.50
N GLY A 138 -15.98 17.70 1.93
CA GLY A 138 -14.99 18.77 1.75
C GLY A 138 -14.14 19.09 2.98
N SER A 139 -14.50 18.58 4.17
CA SER A 139 -13.71 18.79 5.38
C SER A 139 -12.38 18.02 5.38
N GLN A 140 -11.42 18.48 6.18
CA GLN A 140 -10.11 17.87 6.33
C GLN A 140 -9.87 17.47 7.78
N HIS A 141 -9.29 16.28 7.98
CA HIS A 141 -9.08 15.70 9.30
C HIS A 141 -7.71 15.06 9.43
N LEU A 142 -7.20 15.01 10.66
CA LEU A 142 -6.03 14.25 11.05
C LEU A 142 -6.49 13.12 11.98
N ILE A 143 -6.38 11.87 11.52
CA ILE A 143 -6.89 10.69 12.24
C ILE A 143 -6.01 9.47 12.00
N ARG A 144 -6.11 8.46 12.86
CA ARG A 144 -5.45 7.16 12.67
C ARG A 144 -5.98 6.45 11.42
N TYR A 145 -5.07 5.91 10.62
CA TYR A 145 -5.43 5.20 9.39
C TYR A 145 -6.35 4.00 9.64
N ARG A 146 -6.19 3.27 10.76
CA ARG A 146 -7.02 2.10 11.11
C ARG A 146 -8.52 2.42 11.03
N THR A 147 -8.94 3.54 11.60
CA THR A 147 -10.34 3.97 11.66
C THR A 147 -10.92 4.25 10.26
N VAL A 148 -10.11 4.82 9.37
CA VAL A 148 -10.57 5.29 8.04
C VAL A 148 -10.19 4.38 6.88
N ALA A 149 -9.48 3.27 7.13
CA ALA A 149 -9.03 2.35 6.09
C ALA A 149 -10.16 1.82 5.19
N PRO A 150 -11.36 1.46 5.71
CA PRO A 150 -12.48 1.06 4.86
C PRO A 150 -13.01 2.21 3.99
N LEU A 151 -13.03 3.44 4.52
CA LEU A 151 -13.47 4.64 3.79
C LEU A 151 -12.51 5.02 2.67
N VAL A 152 -11.21 4.78 2.86
CA VAL A 152 -10.20 4.94 1.80
C VAL A 152 -10.41 3.89 0.71
N ALA A 153 -10.78 2.66 1.08
CA ALA A 153 -11.03 1.59 0.12
C ALA A 153 -12.31 1.81 -0.70
N SER A 154 -13.36 2.37 -0.10
CA SER A 154 -14.60 2.73 -0.82
C SER A 154 -14.46 3.98 -1.68
N GLY A 155 -13.50 4.85 -1.38
CA GLY A 155 -13.31 6.14 -2.04
C GLY A 155 -14.06 7.31 -1.41
N ALA A 156 -14.76 7.08 -0.28
CA ALA A 156 -15.46 8.13 0.46
C ALA A 156 -14.52 9.21 1.03
N VAL A 157 -13.25 8.84 1.28
CA VAL A 157 -12.21 9.78 1.71
C VAL A 157 -10.93 9.63 0.88
N GLN A 158 -10.19 10.72 0.74
CA GLN A 158 -8.91 10.76 0.03
C GLN A 158 -7.79 11.20 0.97
N LEU A 159 -6.68 10.45 1.02
CA LEU A 159 -5.49 10.86 1.76
C LEU A 159 -4.78 12.01 1.04
N ILE A 160 -4.25 12.98 1.80
CA ILE A 160 -3.56 14.18 1.28
C ILE A 160 -2.20 14.41 1.92
#